data_AF-A0A7S1CHE6-F1
#
_entry.id   AF-A0A7S1CHE6-F1
#
_cell.length_a   1.000
_cell.length_b   1.000
_cell.length_c   1.000
_cell.angle_alpha   90.00
_cell.angle_beta   90.00
_cell.angle_gamma   90.00
#
_symmetry.space_group_name_H-M   'P 1'
#
loop_
_entity.id
_entity.type
_entity.pdbx_description
1 polymer ?
#
loop_
_entity_poly.entity_id
_entity_poly.type
_entity_poly.pdbx_seq_one_letter_code
_entity_poly.pdbx_strand_id
1 'polypeptide(L)'
;RVQGAARDVDGSDFVRRLVDAVKARGPYDGDVVCYGVGAIGESPNAAAQMRCLLLLADEVHGVGADARTHRCEVFDPIMSEAEGAAAAALGVHVMEENEGCRRE
;
A
#
# COMPACT_ATOMS: atom_id res chain seq x y z
N ARG A 1 -1.42 -26.84 -11.10
CA ARG A 1 -2.04 -26.35 -9.84
C ARG A 1 -0.96 -26.31 -8.78
N VAL A 2 -0.33 -25.15 -8.58
CA VAL A 2 0.55 -24.97 -7.41
C VAL A 2 -0.39 -24.66 -6.25
N GLN A 3 -0.66 -25.66 -5.41
CA GLN A 3 -1.21 -25.45 -4.07
C GLN A 3 -0.08 -24.83 -3.23
N GLY A 4 0.14 -23.53 -3.43
CA GLY A 4 0.93 -22.74 -2.51
C GLY A 4 0.04 -22.49 -1.31
N ALA A 5 0.43 -23.00 -0.14
CA ALA A 5 -0.17 -22.61 1.12
C ALA A 5 -0.30 -21.09 1.14
N ALA A 6 -1.53 -20.59 1.24
CA ALA A 6 -1.77 -19.21 1.62
C ALA A 6 -1.14 -19.08 3.01
N ARG A 7 0.14 -18.69 3.03
CA ARG A 7 0.81 -18.31 4.27
C ARG A 7 0.02 -17.11 4.77
N ASP A 8 -0.41 -17.16 6.02
CA ASP A 8 -1.08 -16.07 6.71
C ASP A 8 -0.38 -14.75 6.41
N VAL A 9 -0.95 -14.00 5.46
CA VAL A 9 -0.59 -12.60 5.20
C VAL A 9 -1.11 -11.74 6.36
N ASP A 10 -1.98 -12.30 7.21
CA ASP A 10 -2.51 -11.69 8.42
C ASP A 10 -1.53 -11.70 9.61
N GLY A 11 -0.45 -12.47 9.53
CA GLY A 11 0.56 -12.51 10.58
C GLY A 11 1.46 -11.28 10.52
N SER A 12 1.56 -10.56 11.64
CA SER A 12 2.55 -9.48 11.88
C SER A 12 3.98 -9.85 11.46
N ASP A 13 4.31 -11.14 11.40
CA ASP A 13 5.58 -11.68 10.90
C ASP A 13 5.83 -11.47 9.40
N PHE A 14 4.81 -11.50 8.54
CA PHE A 14 5.01 -11.25 7.10
C PHE A 14 5.41 -9.79 6.86
N VAL A 15 4.63 -8.86 7.42
CA VAL A 15 4.88 -7.42 7.36
C VAL A 15 6.25 -7.10 7.95
N ARG A 16 6.56 -7.63 9.13
CA ARG A 16 7.87 -7.44 9.77
C ARG A 16 9.03 -7.89 8.88
N ARG A 17 8.95 -9.08 8.25
CA ARG A 17 10.00 -9.56 7.34
C ARG A 17 10.16 -8.67 6.11
N LEU A 18 9.05 -8.14 5.58
CA LEU A 18 9.07 -7.25 4.42
C LEU A 18 9.74 -5.92 4.78
N VAL A 19 9.37 -5.37 5.93
CA VAL A 19 9.94 -4.15 6.52
C VAL A 19 11.42 -4.32 6.82
N ASP A 20 11.81 -5.42 7.46
CA ASP A 20 13.21 -5.75 7.75
C ASP A 20 14.02 -5.81 6.45
N ALA A 21 13.46 -6.39 5.38
CA ALA A 21 14.12 -6.46 4.08
C ALA A 21 14.26 -5.08 3.40
N VAL A 22 13.30 -4.17 3.57
CA VAL A 22 13.39 -2.79 3.07
C VAL A 22 14.43 -2.02 3.87
N LYS A 23 14.35 -2.05 5.21
CA LYS A 23 15.29 -1.36 6.12
C LYS A 23 16.73 -1.88 5.99
N ALA A 24 16.92 -3.16 5.68
CA ALA A 24 18.26 -3.74 5.43
C ALA A 24 18.99 -3.13 4.23
N ARG A 25 18.29 -2.42 3.33
CA ARG A 25 18.89 -1.73 2.19
C ARG A 25 19.47 -0.35 2.53
N GLY A 26 19.27 0.12 3.77
CA GLY A 26 19.66 1.46 4.22
C GLY A 26 18.44 2.37 4.43
N PRO A 27 18.66 3.67 4.68
CA PRO A 27 17.58 4.64 4.77
C PRO A 27 16.74 4.62 3.48
N TYR A 28 15.43 4.46 3.61
CA TYR A 28 14.51 4.55 2.48
C TYR A 28 13.86 5.93 2.52
N ASP A 29 14.10 6.72 1.48
CA ASP A 29 13.58 8.07 1.27
C ASP A 29 12.62 8.15 0.07
N GLY A 30 12.30 7.02 -0.55
CA GLY A 30 11.38 6.93 -1.68
C GLY A 30 9.91 6.88 -1.27
N ASP A 31 9.03 7.05 -2.26
CA ASP A 31 7.58 6.94 -2.09
C ASP A 31 7.12 5.49 -2.18
N VAL A 32 6.15 5.11 -1.35
CA VAL A 32 5.49 3.80 -1.43
C VAL A 32 4.33 3.89 -2.42
N VAL A 33 4.46 3.24 -3.57
CA VAL A 33 3.43 3.24 -4.62
C VAL A 33 2.82 1.84 -4.78
N CYS A 34 1.49 1.76 -4.88
CA CYS A 34 0.76 0.51 -5.10
C CYS A 34 -0.17 0.60 -6.31
N TYR A 35 -0.24 -0.49 -7.08
CA TYR A 35 -1.10 -0.61 -8.25
C TYR A 35 -2.02 -1.81 -8.08
N GLY A 36 -3.28 -1.66 -8.48
CA GLY A 36 -4.17 -2.82 -8.58
C GLY A 36 -4.67 -3.37 -7.24
N VAL A 37 -4.95 -2.49 -6.27
CA VAL A 37 -5.52 -2.85 -4.94
C VAL A 37 -6.91 -3.48 -5.06
N GLY A 38 -7.71 -3.04 -6.02
CA GLY A 38 -9.10 -3.40 -6.26
C GLY A 38 -10.09 -2.61 -5.42
N ALA A 39 -11.38 -2.97 -5.54
CA ALA A 39 -12.46 -2.40 -4.75
C ALA A 39 -12.40 -2.92 -3.30
N ILE A 40 -11.99 -2.04 -2.38
CA ILE A 40 -11.80 -2.30 -0.94
C ILE A 40 -13.11 -2.77 -0.28
N GLY A 41 -14.23 -2.14 -0.63
CA GLY A 41 -15.56 -2.45 -0.07
C GLY A 41 -16.16 -3.74 -0.61
N GLU A 42 -15.68 -4.23 -1.75
CA GLU A 42 -16.27 -5.37 -2.45
C GLU A 42 -15.40 -6.63 -2.40
N SER A 43 -14.11 -6.49 -2.04
CA SER A 43 -13.14 -7.58 -2.03
C SER A 43 -12.36 -7.65 -0.72
N PRO A 44 -12.50 -8.75 0.06
CA PRO A 44 -11.66 -8.99 1.24
C PRO A 44 -10.16 -8.97 0.94
N ASN A 45 -9.77 -9.37 -0.27
CA ASN A 45 -8.38 -9.33 -0.71
C ASN A 45 -7.91 -7.88 -0.92
N ALA A 46 -8.75 -7.01 -1.48
CA ALA A 46 -8.43 -5.59 -1.63
C ALA A 46 -8.24 -4.91 -0.27
N ALA A 47 -9.11 -5.23 0.70
CA ALA A 47 -8.97 -4.76 2.07
C ALA A 47 -7.66 -5.24 2.73
N ALA A 48 -7.28 -6.51 2.54
CA ALA A 48 -6.02 -7.04 3.05
C ALA A 48 -4.79 -6.39 2.39
N GLN A 49 -4.84 -6.15 1.08
CA GLN A 49 -3.78 -5.46 0.34
C GLN A 49 -3.62 -4.01 0.83
N MET A 50 -4.73 -3.28 1.00
CA MET A 50 -4.73 -1.93 1.56
C MET A 50 -4.16 -1.90 2.98
N ARG A 51 -4.55 -2.85 3.83
CA ARG A 51 -3.99 -2.97 5.19
C ARG A 51 -2.49 -3.21 5.17
N CYS A 52 -1.99 -4.10 4.30
CA CYS A 52 -0.56 -4.36 4.17
C CYS A 52 0.20 -3.12 3.69
N LEU A 53 -0.36 -2.36 2.75
CA LEU A 53 0.22 -1.12 2.24
C LEU A 53 0.38 -0.08 3.36
N LEU A 54 -0.68 0.14 4.16
CA LEU A 54 -0.65 1.10 5.26
C LEU A 54 0.40 0.73 6.32
N LEU A 55 0.46 -0.55 6.70
CA LEU A 55 1.48 -1.02 7.66
C LEU A 55 2.89 -0.86 7.12
N LEU A 56 3.10 -1.08 5.82
CA LEU A 56 4.41 -0.88 5.20
C LEU A 56 4.79 0.61 5.18
N ALA A 57 3.87 1.49 4.80
CA ALA A 57 4.10 2.93 4.78
C ALA A 57 4.44 3.47 6.18
N ASP A 58 3.72 3.03 7.21
CA ASP A 58 4.00 3.38 8.61
C ASP A 58 5.41 2.97 9.05
N GLU A 59 5.82 1.76 8.68
CA GLU A 59 7.11 1.21 9.05
C GLU A 59 8.28 1.84 8.30
N VAL A 60 8.05 2.20 7.04
CA VAL A 60 9.05 2.83 6.17
C VAL A 60 9.27 4.29 6.55
N HIS A 61 8.20 5.07 6.72
CA HIS A 61 8.31 6.50 7.02
C HIS A 61 8.40 6.81 8.52
N GLY A 62 8.13 5.82 9.37
CA GLY A 62 8.13 5.95 10.82
C GLY A 62 6.81 6.51 11.37
N VAL A 63 6.46 6.05 12.57
CA VAL A 63 5.27 6.53 13.29
C VAL A 63 5.46 8.01 13.65
N GLY A 64 4.65 8.88 13.05
CA GLY A 64 4.66 10.32 13.33
C GLY A 64 5.47 11.17 12.35
N ALA A 65 5.86 10.65 11.19
CA ALA A 65 6.20 11.49 10.05
C ALA A 65 5.04 12.46 9.77
N ASP A 66 5.36 13.74 9.60
CA ASP A 66 4.42 14.87 9.54
C ASP A 66 3.20 14.52 8.68
N ALA A 67 1.99 14.60 9.23
CA ALA A 67 0.74 14.12 8.63
C ALA A 67 0.33 14.85 7.34
N ARG A 68 1.22 15.67 6.76
CA ARG A 68 1.00 16.55 5.62
C ARG A 68 1.57 16.02 4.30
N THR A 69 2.35 14.94 4.33
CA THR A 69 2.79 14.23 3.13
C THR A 69 2.02 12.94 3.01
N HIS A 70 1.37 12.72 1.86
CA HIS A 70 0.77 11.43 1.53
C HIS A 70 1.83 10.34 1.71
N ARG A 71 1.53 9.35 2.55
CA ARG A 71 2.50 8.33 2.98
C ARG A 71 2.66 7.22 1.95
N CYS A 72 1.72 7.12 1.04
CA CYS A 72 1.76 6.22 -0.09
C CYS A 72 0.79 6.68 -1.17
N GLU A 73 1.03 6.19 -2.38
CA GLU A 73 0.21 6.44 -3.55
C GLU A 73 -0.44 5.14 -4.02
N VAL A 74 -1.69 5.24 -4.47
CA VAL A 74 -2.44 4.12 -5.04
C VAL A 74 -2.99 4.53 -6.39
N PHE A 75 -2.77 3.69 -7.39
CA PHE A 75 -3.51 3.74 -8.63
C PHE A 75 -4.35 2.47 -8.80
N ASP A 76 -5.67 2.63 -8.84
CA ASP A 76 -6.56 1.55 -9.24
C ASP A 76 -7.84 2.09 -9.91
N PRO A 77 -8.06 1.81 -11.21
CA PRO A 77 -9.23 2.30 -11.94
C PRO A 77 -10.55 1.67 -11.49
N ILE A 78 -10.52 0.58 -10.71
CA ILE A 78 -11.71 -0.08 -10.17
C ILE A 78 -12.15 0.56 -8.84
N MET A 79 -11.26 1.31 -8.17
CA MET A 79 -11.59 1.99 -6.93
C MET A 79 -12.63 3.10 -7.17
N SER A 80 -13.70 3.08 -6.39
CA SER A 80 -14.74 4.12 -6.43
C SER A 80 -14.28 5.43 -5.79
N GLU A 81 -14.94 6.53 -6.11
CA GLU A 81 -14.68 7.85 -5.49
C GLU A 81 -14.81 7.81 -3.96
N ALA A 82 -15.78 7.05 -3.43
CA ALA A 82 -15.98 6.89 -2.00
C ALA A 82 -14.82 6.15 -1.32
N GLU A 83 -14.31 5.10 -1.97
CA GLU A 83 -13.11 4.38 -1.49
C GLU A 83 -11.87 5.25 -1.59
N GLY A 84 -11.75 6.06 -2.65
CA GLY A 84 -10.67 7.04 -2.81
C GLY A 84 -10.67 8.08 -1.70
N ALA A 85 -11.84 8.63 -1.36
CA ALA A 85 -11.99 9.56 -0.24
C ALA A 85 -11.63 8.89 1.11
N ALA A 86 -12.02 7.63 1.31
CA ALA A 86 -11.65 6.87 2.51
C ALA A 86 -10.13 6.62 2.59
N ALA A 87 -9.48 6.31 1.47
CA ALA A 87 -8.03 6.16 1.37
C ALA A 87 -7.31 7.49 1.65
N ALA A 88 -7.80 8.61 1.13
CA ALA A 88 -7.27 9.95 1.38
C ALA A 88 -7.30 10.32 2.88
N ALA A 89 -8.38 9.95 3.60
CA ALA A 89 -8.48 10.14 5.04
C ALA A 89 -7.43 9.33 5.84
N LEU A 90 -6.84 8.29 5.24
CA LEU A 90 -5.76 7.48 5.81
C LEU A 90 -4.35 7.96 5.41
N GLY A 91 -4.27 9.08 4.67
CA GLY A 91 -3.03 9.65 4.16
C GLY A 91 -2.52 8.98 2.89
N VAL A 92 -3.39 8.30 2.14
CA VAL A 92 -3.06 7.68 0.85
C VAL A 92 -3.48 8.62 -0.27
N HIS A 93 -2.58 8.95 -1.19
CA HIS A 93 -2.94 9.66 -2.41
C HIS A 93 -3.49 8.68 -3.43
N VAL A 94 -4.75 8.86 -3.85
CA VAL A 94 -5.32 8.05 -4.94
C VAL A 94 -5.15 8.79 -6.24
N MET A 95 -4.35 8.20 -7.12
CA MET A 95 -4.03 8.76 -8.42
C MET A 95 -5.12 8.39 -9.42
N GLU A 96 -5.61 9.38 -10.16
CA GLU A 96 -6.59 9.17 -11.24
C GLU A 96 -5.93 8.59 -12.51
N GLU A 97 -4.64 8.85 -12.71
CA GLU A 97 -3.86 8.38 -13.85
C GLU A 97 -2.57 7.69 -13.38
N ASN A 98 -2.18 6.59 -14.04
CA ASN A 98 -0.91 5.93 -13.80
C ASN A 98 0.21 6.78 -14.40
N GLU A 99 0.94 7.52 -13.58
CA GLU A 99 2.10 8.31 -14.03
C GLU A 99 3.18 7.44 -14.72
N GLY A 100 3.24 6.13 -14.42
CA GLY A 100 4.11 5.14 -15.05
C GLY A 100 3.75 4.72 -16.48
N CYS A 101 2.65 5.23 -17.05
CA CYS A 101 2.36 5.10 -18.49
C CYS A 101 3.09 6.15 -19.36
N ARG A 102 3.86 7.08 -18.77
CA ARG A 102 4.93 7.76 -19.52
C ARG A 102 6.14 6.84 -19.59
N ARG A 103 6.13 5.91 -20.55
CA ARG A 103 7.40 5.44 -21.12
C ARG A 103 7.99 6.63 -21.86
N GLU A 104 8.93 7.33 -21.24
CA GLU A 104 9.90 8.13 -22.03
C GLU A 104 10.75 7.18 -22.89
#